data_AF-A0A1H5WJR9-F1
#
_entry.id   AF-A0A1H5WJR9-F1
#
_cell.length_a   1.000
_cell.length_b   1.000
_cell.length_c   1.000
_cell.angle_alpha   90.00
_cell.angle_beta   90.00
_cell.angle_gamma   90.00
#
_symmetry.space_group_name_H-M   'P 1'
#
loop_
_entity.id
_entity.type
_entity.pdbx_description
1 polymer ?
#
loop_
_entity_poly.entity_id
_entity_poly.type
_entity_poly.pdbx_seq_one_letter_code
_entity_poly.pdbx_strand_id
1 'polypeptide(L)'
;MFNLICLNCKTKFATRNKLAKYCSKPCSNSGRAHLKPHKTESLSEPLHRKDNSKQTTNSVGTLHAIPAINDHRPLEVIPTDNKPAFIQFNLDGKAFAESGERWAAEAKEKDVLTLAGNGCSLQVEKGQLVLRSGYSCSTVTEREKRITRGVHAVRAIIVINTTGNLSTAAIQWCSDQRIALYVLDRDAHLTALTHAPTPHVVSLRRLQYSVETLTLAKEILYRKFDACIKCMPILAQSFTQSADSILYANTLEEMRLIEARAAIIYWSTWNNCVIKWKEKDVPIEWRGFSQRASGISGKGYKATHPVNAILNYAYAILAGQVERALQIVGLDVAVGSLHADQDGRASLVYDLMEPLRPVIDKIIFAWVTSQQWRRADFVIDRQGVIRVHPQLARIVVTKAILPDKVIREEINAYVGLLKRLGNNKLAVTR
;
A
#
# COMPACT_ATOMS: atom_id res chain seq x y z
N MET A 1 25.44 21.94 -35.96
CA MET A 1 24.48 21.18 -35.11
C MET A 1 24.84 19.71 -35.22
N PHE A 2 24.82 18.99 -34.12
CA PHE A 2 25.05 17.54 -34.09
C PHE A 2 23.71 16.80 -34.21
N ASN A 3 23.66 15.78 -35.05
CA ASN A 3 22.51 14.89 -35.18
C ASN A 3 22.73 13.67 -34.28
N LEU A 4 21.98 13.58 -33.19
CA LEU A 4 22.08 12.52 -32.18
C LEU A 4 20.79 11.70 -32.15
N ILE A 5 20.86 10.49 -31.60
CA ILE A 5 19.69 9.60 -31.42
C ILE A 5 19.29 9.65 -29.94
N CYS A 6 18.03 9.99 -29.65
CA CYS A 6 17.51 10.00 -28.29
C CYS A 6 17.56 8.59 -27.69
N LEU A 7 18.16 8.42 -26.51
CA LEU A 7 18.26 7.11 -25.86
C LEU A 7 16.90 6.52 -25.49
N ASN A 8 15.88 7.36 -25.26
CA ASN A 8 14.55 6.96 -24.81
C ASN A 8 13.63 6.55 -25.97
N CYS A 9 13.39 7.43 -26.94
CA CYS A 9 12.44 7.18 -28.04
C CYS A 9 13.10 6.82 -29.38
N LYS A 10 14.43 6.69 -29.41
CA LYS A 10 15.23 6.34 -30.60
C LYS A 10 15.07 7.25 -31.83
N THR A 11 14.44 8.42 -31.66
CA THR A 11 14.33 9.41 -32.75
C THR A 11 15.61 10.23 -32.90
N LYS A 12 15.97 10.54 -34.15
CA LYS A 12 17.09 11.44 -34.48
C LYS A 12 16.67 12.89 -34.20
N PHE A 13 17.54 13.66 -33.54
CA PHE A 13 17.32 15.07 -33.26
C PHE A 13 18.61 15.89 -33.41
N ALA A 14 18.45 17.15 -33.81
CA ALA A 14 19.56 18.07 -33.99
C ALA A 14 19.73 18.95 -32.73
N THR A 15 20.97 19.10 -32.27
CA THR A 15 21.30 19.92 -31.08
C THR A 15 22.62 20.66 -31.25
N ARG A 16 22.80 21.77 -30.53
CA ARG A 16 24.09 22.47 -30.47
C ARG A 16 25.03 21.88 -29.40
N ASN A 17 24.50 21.09 -28.46
CA ASN A 17 25.28 20.46 -27.39
C ASN A 17 25.60 18.99 -27.73
N LYS A 18 26.89 18.66 -27.88
CA LYS A 18 27.39 17.33 -28.27
C LYS A 18 27.13 16.24 -27.20
N LEU A 19 26.86 16.64 -25.94
CA LEU A 19 26.61 15.74 -24.82
C LEU A 19 25.12 15.46 -24.56
N ALA A 20 24.21 16.04 -25.36
CA ALA A 20 22.78 15.84 -25.15
C ALA A 20 22.35 14.39 -25.47
N LYS A 21 21.79 13.71 -24.48
CA LYS A 21 21.37 12.29 -24.58
C LYS A 21 19.89 12.09 -24.93
N TYR A 22 19.08 13.14 -24.79
CA TYR A 22 17.62 13.09 -24.93
C TYR A 22 17.13 14.24 -25.81
N CYS A 23 16.08 14.01 -26.60
CA CYS A 23 15.45 15.07 -27.38
C CYS A 23 14.53 15.93 -26.51
N SER A 24 14.34 17.20 -26.88
CA SER A 24 13.53 18.19 -26.14
C SER A 24 12.01 17.99 -26.25
N LYS A 25 11.54 17.03 -27.06
CA LYS A 25 10.12 16.66 -27.12
C LYS A 25 9.80 15.72 -25.95
N PRO A 26 8.63 15.86 -25.29
CA PRO A 26 8.20 14.91 -24.28
C PRO A 26 8.13 13.51 -24.91
N CYS A 27 9.12 12.69 -24.61
CA CYS A 27 9.16 11.29 -25.02
C CYS A 27 8.02 10.60 -24.27
N SER A 28 6.89 10.41 -24.94
CA SER A 28 5.66 9.91 -24.37
C SER A 28 5.82 8.50 -23.83
N ASN A 29 6.02 8.39 -22.51
CA ASN A 29 5.73 7.21 -21.71
C ASN A 29 4.48 7.46 -20.84
N SER A 30 3.40 7.91 -21.49
CA SER A 30 2.04 7.76 -20.97
C SER A 30 1.33 6.76 -21.89
N GLY A 31 1.10 5.55 -21.40
CA GLY A 31 0.70 4.39 -22.19
C GLY A 31 -0.61 4.57 -22.98
N ARG A 32 -0.50 5.00 -24.24
CA ARG A 32 -1.47 4.72 -25.30
C ARG A 32 -0.71 4.23 -26.52
N ALA A 33 -0.68 2.91 -26.70
CA ALA A 33 -0.26 2.31 -27.95
C ALA A 33 -1.29 2.68 -29.03
N HIS A 34 -0.95 3.65 -29.88
CA HIS A 34 -1.54 3.72 -31.21
C HIS A 34 -0.78 2.72 -32.08
N LEU A 35 -1.41 1.57 -32.35
CA LEU A 35 -1.01 0.68 -33.44
C LEU A 35 -1.04 1.48 -34.75
N LYS A 36 0.11 1.55 -35.43
CA LYS A 36 0.17 1.94 -36.85
C LYS A 36 0.30 0.66 -37.71
N PRO A 37 -0.32 0.61 -38.89
CA PRO A 37 -0.41 -0.60 -39.71
C PRO A 37 0.94 -0.89 -40.37
N HIS A 38 1.33 -2.17 -40.38
CA HIS A 38 2.49 -2.65 -41.11
C HIS A 38 2.26 -2.49 -42.62
N LYS A 39 3.20 -1.81 -43.29
CA LYS A 39 3.39 -1.89 -44.75
C LYS A 39 4.06 -3.22 -45.06
N THR A 40 3.47 -3.97 -45.99
CA THR A 40 4.04 -5.15 -46.63
C THR A 40 5.10 -4.72 -47.65
N GLU A 41 6.33 -5.18 -47.49
CA GLU A 41 7.35 -5.18 -48.55
C GLU A 41 7.44 -6.59 -49.15
N SER A 42 7.31 -6.59 -50.48
CA SER A 42 7.36 -7.74 -51.39
C SER A 42 8.80 -8.18 -51.64
N LEU A 43 9.06 -9.49 -51.55
CA LEU A 43 10.17 -10.16 -52.27
C LEU A 43 9.72 -11.53 -52.80
N SER A 44 9.81 -11.66 -54.12
CA SER A 44 9.91 -12.83 -55.02
C SER A 44 10.86 -13.92 -54.46
N GLU A 45 10.77 -15.24 -54.73
CA GLU A 45 10.33 -16.05 -55.88
C GLU A 45 10.27 -17.57 -55.44
N PRO A 46 10.00 -18.58 -56.29
CA PRO A 46 9.01 -19.63 -56.02
C PRO A 46 9.59 -21.03 -55.79
N LEU A 47 8.80 -22.00 -55.31
CA LEU A 47 9.00 -23.43 -55.63
C LEU A 47 7.71 -24.25 -55.40
N HIS A 48 7.36 -25.01 -56.43
CA HIS A 48 6.19 -25.87 -56.61
C HIS A 48 5.92 -26.90 -55.51
N ARG A 49 4.64 -27.17 -55.19
CA ARG A 49 3.93 -28.40 -55.65
C ARG A 49 2.50 -28.53 -55.11
N LYS A 50 1.62 -28.77 -56.09
CA LYS A 50 0.40 -29.61 -56.12
C LYS A 50 -0.88 -29.14 -55.42
N ASP A 51 -1.82 -28.85 -56.30
CA ASP A 51 -3.27 -28.84 -56.15
C ASP A 51 -3.84 -29.95 -55.26
N ASN A 52 -4.90 -29.61 -54.51
CA ASN A 52 -6.21 -30.19 -54.78
C ASN A 52 -7.34 -29.40 -54.09
N SER A 53 -8.12 -28.70 -54.92
CA SER A 53 -9.59 -28.60 -54.92
C SER A 53 -10.35 -28.49 -53.58
N LYS A 54 -11.08 -27.40 -53.37
CA LYS A 54 -12.52 -27.28 -53.72
C LYS A 54 -13.08 -25.91 -53.32
N GLN A 55 -13.84 -25.33 -54.25
CA GLN A 55 -14.70 -24.17 -54.09
C GLN A 55 -15.73 -24.41 -52.97
N THR A 56 -16.07 -23.37 -52.19
CA THR A 56 -17.37 -22.69 -52.27
C THR A 56 -17.55 -21.58 -51.20
N THR A 57 -17.69 -20.35 -51.70
CA THR A 57 -18.60 -19.27 -51.26
C THR A 57 -18.78 -18.96 -49.77
N ASN A 58 -18.18 -17.83 -49.36
CA ASN A 58 -18.57 -17.07 -48.16
C ASN A 58 -20.01 -16.55 -48.30
N SER A 59 -20.90 -16.95 -47.39
CA SER A 59 -22.12 -16.20 -47.06
C SER A 59 -21.91 -15.47 -45.75
N VAL A 60 -22.24 -14.18 -45.76
CA VAL A 60 -22.19 -13.27 -44.62
C VAL A 60 -23.24 -13.72 -43.60
N GLY A 61 -22.78 -14.31 -42.48
CA GLY A 61 -23.60 -14.63 -41.32
C GLY A 61 -23.40 -13.57 -40.24
N THR A 62 -24.45 -12.81 -39.97
CA THR A 62 -24.61 -11.87 -38.85
C THR A 62 -24.14 -12.51 -37.54
N LEU A 63 -23.09 -11.95 -36.93
CA LEU A 63 -22.69 -12.32 -35.57
C LEU A 63 -23.77 -11.83 -34.61
N HIS A 64 -24.66 -12.74 -34.20
CA HIS A 64 -25.53 -12.52 -33.05
C HIS A 64 -24.66 -12.31 -31.81
N ALA A 65 -24.89 -11.20 -31.11
CA ALA A 65 -24.31 -10.96 -29.79
C ALA A 65 -24.75 -12.08 -28.85
N ILE A 66 -23.79 -12.88 -28.39
CA ILE A 66 -24.02 -13.87 -27.34
C ILE A 66 -24.44 -13.09 -26.08
N PRO A 67 -25.62 -13.33 -25.49
CA PRO A 67 -26.02 -12.65 -24.28
C PRO A 67 -25.03 -13.03 -23.17
N ALA A 68 -24.44 -12.03 -22.51
CA ALA A 68 -23.55 -12.26 -21.39
C ALA A 68 -24.33 -12.96 -20.28
N ILE A 69 -24.16 -14.27 -20.18
CA ILE A 69 -24.65 -15.06 -19.05
C ILE A 69 -23.88 -14.56 -17.83
N ASN A 70 -24.56 -13.76 -17.00
CA ASN A 70 -24.02 -13.21 -15.77
C ASN A 70 -24.25 -14.23 -14.65
N ASP A 71 -23.62 -15.40 -14.73
CA ASP A 71 -23.79 -16.52 -13.79
C ASP A 71 -22.88 -16.42 -12.55
N HIS A 72 -22.20 -15.28 -12.36
CA HIS A 72 -21.26 -15.01 -11.26
C HIS A 72 -20.11 -16.02 -11.11
N ARG A 73 -19.92 -16.93 -12.09
CA ARG A 73 -18.84 -17.91 -12.03
C ARG A 73 -17.49 -17.24 -12.31
N PRO A 74 -16.42 -17.72 -11.66
CA PRO A 74 -15.07 -17.25 -11.93
C PRO A 74 -14.72 -17.47 -13.40
N LEU A 75 -14.37 -16.41 -14.13
CA LEU A 75 -13.79 -16.54 -15.46
C LEU A 75 -12.29 -16.81 -15.29
N GLU A 76 -11.85 -17.98 -15.75
CA GLU A 76 -10.44 -18.22 -15.99
C GLU A 76 -10.00 -17.35 -17.18
N VAL A 77 -9.23 -16.30 -16.88
CA VAL A 77 -8.61 -15.50 -17.95
C VAL A 77 -7.40 -16.27 -18.45
N ILE A 78 -7.52 -16.88 -19.63
CA ILE A 78 -6.39 -17.47 -20.34
C ILE A 78 -5.44 -16.33 -20.73
N PRO A 79 -4.17 -16.33 -20.29
CA PRO A 79 -3.28 -15.18 -20.49
C PRO A 79 -2.86 -15.05 -21.95
N THR A 80 -2.97 -13.86 -22.53
CA THR A 80 -2.30 -13.53 -23.81
C THR A 80 -0.85 -13.08 -23.60
N ASP A 81 -0.48 -12.68 -22.38
CA ASP A 81 0.75 -11.92 -22.09
C ASP A 81 1.57 -12.51 -20.92
N ASN A 82 2.06 -13.77 -21.00
CA ASN A 82 3.08 -14.39 -20.11
C ASN A 82 2.96 -14.15 -18.58
N LYS A 83 1.78 -13.76 -18.06
CA LYS A 83 1.49 -13.54 -16.65
C LYS A 83 0.58 -14.65 -16.14
N PRO A 84 0.65 -15.00 -14.84
CA PRO A 84 -0.18 -16.07 -14.29
C PRO A 84 -1.66 -15.78 -14.55
N ALA A 85 -2.41 -16.81 -14.95
CA ALA A 85 -3.86 -16.75 -15.06
C ALA A 85 -4.44 -16.44 -13.67
N PHE A 86 -5.36 -15.47 -13.59
CA PHE A 86 -6.07 -15.14 -12.37
C PHE A 86 -7.57 -15.24 -12.61
N ILE A 87 -8.28 -15.61 -11.56
CA ILE A 87 -9.73 -15.66 -11.55
C ILE A 87 -10.25 -14.21 -11.55
N GLN A 88 -10.90 -13.80 -12.64
CA GLN A 88 -11.61 -12.54 -12.69
C GLN A 88 -13.09 -12.80 -12.42
N PHE A 89 -13.64 -12.14 -11.39
CA PHE A 89 -15.07 -12.18 -11.13
C PHE A 89 -15.77 -11.03 -11.83
N ASN A 90 -16.98 -11.27 -12.35
CA ASN A 90 -17.85 -10.17 -12.73
C ASN A 90 -18.30 -9.43 -11.46
N LEU A 91 -18.08 -8.12 -11.42
CA LEU A 91 -18.49 -7.31 -10.27
C LEU A 91 -19.98 -7.01 -10.40
N ASP A 92 -20.79 -7.66 -9.57
CA ASP A 92 -22.21 -7.33 -9.49
C ASP A 92 -22.36 -5.98 -8.78
N GLY A 93 -22.83 -4.97 -9.52
CA GLY A 93 -23.03 -3.62 -9.02
C GLY A 93 -24.01 -3.56 -7.84
N LYS A 94 -25.04 -4.42 -7.82
CA LYS A 94 -26.02 -4.45 -6.73
C LYS A 94 -25.40 -5.01 -5.45
N ALA A 95 -24.73 -6.16 -5.54
CA ALA A 95 -24.02 -6.74 -4.40
C ALA A 95 -22.92 -5.80 -3.86
N PHE A 96 -22.22 -5.09 -4.75
CA PHE A 96 -21.21 -4.10 -4.39
C PHE A 96 -21.82 -2.90 -3.65
N ALA A 97 -22.96 -2.37 -4.11
CA ALA A 97 -23.70 -1.32 -3.43
C ALA A 97 -24.15 -1.75 -2.03
N GLU A 98 -24.75 -2.94 -1.89
CA GLU A 98 -25.20 -3.49 -0.60
C GLU A 98 -24.04 -3.70 0.39
N SER A 99 -22.88 -4.17 -0.08
CA SER A 99 -21.66 -4.25 0.73
C SER A 99 -21.23 -2.86 1.22
N GLY A 100 -21.29 -1.85 0.35
CA GLY A 100 -20.99 -0.46 0.70
C GLY A 100 -21.90 0.08 1.80
N GLU A 101 -23.21 -0.16 1.71
CA GLU A 101 -24.20 0.28 2.71
C GLU A 101 -23.98 -0.39 4.07
N ARG A 102 -23.69 -1.70 4.06
CA ARG A 102 -23.37 -2.44 5.28
C ARG A 102 -22.19 -1.82 6.03
N TRP A 103 -21.08 -1.58 5.32
CA TRP A 103 -19.89 -1.02 5.94
C TRP A 103 -20.07 0.45 6.33
N ALA A 104 -20.81 1.23 5.54
CA ALA A 104 -21.16 2.61 5.91
C ALA A 104 -21.96 2.65 7.22
N ALA A 105 -22.86 1.70 7.46
CA ALA A 105 -23.64 1.60 8.71
C ALA A 105 -22.78 1.20 9.93
N GLU A 106 -21.71 0.43 9.74
CA GLU A 106 -20.79 0.03 10.81
C GLU A 106 -19.75 1.12 11.13
N ALA A 107 -19.51 2.08 10.22
CA ALA A 107 -18.53 3.13 10.37
C ALA A 107 -18.88 4.08 11.54
N LYS A 108 -18.22 3.88 12.68
CA LYS A 108 -18.29 4.76 13.85
C LYS A 108 -17.07 5.66 13.92
N GLU A 109 -17.19 6.83 13.30
CA GLU A 109 -16.15 7.87 13.35
C GLU A 109 -16.36 8.77 14.57
N LYS A 110 -15.29 9.01 15.34
CA LYS A 110 -15.31 9.91 16.50
C LYS A 110 -14.26 11.00 16.35
N ASP A 111 -13.01 10.63 16.63
CA ASP A 111 -11.80 11.45 16.64
C ASP A 111 -11.04 11.38 15.32
N VAL A 112 -11.26 10.31 14.56
CA VAL A 112 -10.72 10.14 13.21
C VAL A 112 -11.88 10.15 12.23
N LEU A 113 -11.84 11.08 11.29
CA LEU A 113 -12.81 11.17 10.21
C LEU A 113 -12.22 10.58 8.93
N THR A 114 -13.06 9.98 8.11
CA THR A 114 -12.61 9.42 6.84
C THR A 114 -13.43 9.97 5.68
N LEU A 115 -12.75 10.20 4.56
CA LEU A 115 -13.32 10.59 3.28
C LEU A 115 -13.01 9.48 2.29
N ALA A 116 -14.04 8.82 1.77
CA ALA A 116 -13.89 7.76 0.78
C ALA A 116 -14.84 8.01 -0.40
N GLY A 117 -14.59 7.33 -1.51
CA GLY A 117 -15.39 7.43 -2.72
C GLY A 117 -14.85 8.45 -3.72
N ASN A 118 -15.41 8.45 -4.93
CA ASN A 118 -14.93 9.30 -5.99
C ASN A 118 -15.52 10.70 -5.92
N GLY A 119 -14.69 11.73 -6.11
CA GLY A 119 -15.10 13.13 -6.03
C GLY A 119 -15.25 13.65 -4.60
N CYS A 120 -14.50 13.10 -3.64
CA CYS A 120 -14.49 13.63 -2.27
C CYS A 120 -13.97 15.08 -2.24
N SER A 121 -14.51 15.91 -1.34
CA SER A 121 -14.08 17.30 -1.22
C SER A 121 -13.76 17.69 0.22
N LEU A 122 -12.63 18.36 0.41
CA LEU A 122 -12.25 18.99 1.68
C LEU A 122 -12.03 20.49 1.47
N GLN A 123 -12.94 21.30 1.99
CA GLN A 123 -13.00 22.74 1.73
C GLN A 123 -13.26 23.54 3.00
N VAL A 124 -12.97 24.84 2.98
CA VAL A 124 -13.35 25.75 4.06
C VAL A 124 -14.46 26.66 3.55
N GLU A 125 -15.62 26.62 4.21
CA GLU A 125 -16.75 27.49 3.90
C GLU A 125 -17.12 28.27 5.15
N LYS A 126 -17.21 29.60 5.05
CA LYS A 126 -17.60 30.48 6.17
C LYS A 126 -16.80 30.22 7.46
N GLY A 127 -15.50 29.91 7.33
CA GLY A 127 -14.60 29.62 8.45
C GLY A 127 -14.70 28.20 9.04
N GLN A 128 -15.63 27.37 8.56
CA GLN A 128 -15.79 25.98 8.96
C GLN A 128 -15.12 25.04 7.96
N LEU A 129 -14.55 23.94 8.45
CA LEU A 129 -14.06 22.87 7.60
C LEU A 129 -15.23 21.99 7.17
N VAL A 130 -15.41 21.83 5.86
CA VAL A 130 -16.49 21.07 5.24
C VAL A 130 -15.92 19.83 4.59
N LEU A 131 -16.44 18.68 5.01
CA LEU A 131 -16.09 17.36 4.52
C LEU A 131 -17.28 16.82 3.73
N ARG A 132 -17.08 16.58 2.43
CA ARG A 132 -18.03 15.86 1.58
C ARG A 132 -17.39 14.56 1.15
N SER A 133 -18.00 13.45 1.58
CA SER A 133 -17.64 12.12 1.09
C SER A 133 -17.95 12.02 -0.40
N GLY A 134 -17.12 11.26 -1.12
CA GLY A 134 -17.31 11.06 -2.54
C GLY A 134 -18.43 10.06 -2.82
N TYR A 135 -18.79 9.94 -4.10
CA TYR A 135 -19.69 8.89 -4.55
C TYR A 135 -18.99 7.53 -4.41
N SER A 136 -19.49 6.71 -3.49
CA SER A 136 -19.38 5.26 -3.59
C SER A 136 -20.61 4.71 -4.30
N CYS A 137 -20.52 3.54 -4.93
CA CYS A 137 -21.67 2.89 -5.57
C CYS A 137 -22.80 2.51 -4.58
N SER A 138 -22.67 2.83 -3.29
CA SER A 138 -23.70 2.72 -2.26
C SER A 138 -24.79 3.78 -2.46
N THR A 139 -26.04 3.45 -2.18
CA THR A 139 -27.14 4.44 -2.25
C THR A 139 -27.17 5.39 -1.04
N VAL A 140 -26.36 5.11 0.00
CA VAL A 140 -26.22 5.98 1.17
C VAL A 140 -25.52 7.28 0.77
N THR A 141 -26.31 8.36 0.71
CA THR A 141 -25.78 9.72 0.64
C THR A 141 -25.21 10.08 2.01
N GLU A 142 -23.88 10.09 2.12
CA GLU A 142 -23.23 10.59 3.32
C GLU A 142 -23.52 12.09 3.48
N ARG A 143 -24.00 12.45 4.67
CA ARG A 143 -24.24 13.85 5.00
C ARG A 143 -22.92 14.59 5.07
N GLU A 144 -22.91 15.79 4.51
CA GLU A 144 -21.82 16.74 4.66
C GLU A 144 -21.53 16.97 6.17
N LYS A 145 -20.26 16.85 6.56
CA LYS A 145 -19.83 17.12 7.93
C LYS A 145 -19.17 18.50 7.97
N ARG A 146 -19.60 19.33 8.92
CA ARG A 146 -19.03 20.66 9.17
C ARG A 146 -18.34 20.68 10.52
N ILE A 147 -17.12 21.20 10.56
CA ILE A 147 -16.31 21.32 11.76
C ILE A 147 -15.99 22.79 12.00
N THR A 148 -16.29 23.25 13.20
CA THR A 148 -15.98 24.62 13.66
C THR A 148 -14.67 24.62 14.43
N ARG A 149 -13.86 25.68 14.27
CA ARG A 149 -12.58 25.83 14.97
C ARG A 149 -12.76 25.73 16.49
N GLY A 150 -11.86 25.03 17.17
CA GLY A 150 -11.85 24.88 18.64
C GLY A 150 -12.99 24.05 19.26
N VAL A 151 -14.01 23.66 18.47
CA VAL A 151 -15.17 22.88 18.95
C VAL A 151 -15.21 21.52 18.26
N HIS A 152 -14.10 20.78 18.34
CA HIS A 152 -14.00 19.41 17.83
C HIS A 152 -12.96 18.59 18.58
N ALA A 153 -13.16 17.27 18.62
CA ALA A 153 -12.19 16.30 19.13
C ALA A 153 -11.40 15.60 18.02
N VAL A 154 -11.55 16.06 16.76
CA VAL A 154 -10.93 15.41 15.60
C VAL A 154 -9.41 15.60 15.63
N ARG A 155 -8.66 14.49 15.63
CA ARG A 155 -7.19 14.46 15.57
C ARG A 155 -6.65 14.19 14.17
N ALA A 156 -7.43 13.52 13.33
CA ALA A 156 -6.98 13.11 12.01
C ALA A 156 -8.14 12.99 11.01
N ILE A 157 -7.83 13.29 9.76
CA ILE A 157 -8.69 13.08 8.60
C ILE A 157 -7.95 12.16 7.63
N ILE A 158 -8.59 11.08 7.21
CA ILE A 158 -8.02 10.11 6.27
C ILE A 158 -8.81 10.15 4.97
N VAL A 159 -8.15 10.54 3.89
CA VAL A 159 -8.69 10.55 2.54
C VAL A 159 -8.27 9.26 1.84
N ILE A 160 -9.23 8.47 1.42
CA ILE A 160 -9.05 7.16 0.80
C ILE A 160 -9.51 7.22 -0.65
N ASN A 161 -8.71 6.67 -1.56
CA ASN A 161 -9.06 6.50 -2.98
C ASN A 161 -9.20 7.87 -3.70
N THR A 162 -8.03 8.46 -3.95
CA THR A 162 -7.66 9.83 -4.39
C THR A 162 -8.31 10.43 -5.65
N THR A 163 -9.62 10.30 -5.81
CA THR A 163 -10.34 11.17 -6.75
C THR A 163 -11.16 12.17 -5.95
N GLY A 164 -10.80 13.45 -6.05
CA GLY A 164 -11.36 14.50 -5.21
C GLY A 164 -10.55 15.79 -5.24
N ASN A 165 -11.00 16.79 -4.48
CA ASN A 165 -10.34 18.08 -4.35
C ASN A 165 -10.07 18.44 -2.88
N LEU A 166 -8.83 18.81 -2.60
CA LEU A 166 -8.39 19.33 -1.31
C LEU A 166 -8.02 20.81 -1.51
N SER A 167 -8.74 21.72 -0.86
CA SER A 167 -8.41 23.14 -0.94
C SER A 167 -7.19 23.47 -0.09
N THR A 168 -6.37 24.43 -0.52
CA THR A 168 -5.24 24.93 0.26
C THR A 168 -5.70 25.52 1.60
N ALA A 169 -6.84 26.19 1.62
CA ALA A 169 -7.49 26.69 2.83
C ALA A 169 -7.79 25.57 3.84
N ALA A 170 -8.25 24.40 3.36
CA ALA A 170 -8.50 23.25 4.23
C ALA A 170 -7.20 22.65 4.80
N ILE A 171 -6.13 22.56 4.00
CA ILE A 171 -4.82 22.08 4.47
C ILE A 171 -4.30 23.01 5.58
N GLN A 172 -4.35 24.32 5.35
CA GLN A 172 -3.97 25.31 6.36
C GLN A 172 -4.83 25.21 7.62
N TRP A 173 -6.15 25.09 7.45
CA TRP A 173 -7.09 24.97 8.57
C TRP A 173 -6.79 23.73 9.42
N CYS A 174 -6.52 22.58 8.79
CA CYS A 174 -6.11 21.35 9.48
C CYS A 174 -4.80 21.56 10.25
N SER A 175 -3.81 22.20 9.62
CA SER A 175 -2.52 22.52 10.27
C SER A 175 -2.71 23.41 11.50
N ASP A 176 -3.50 24.49 11.40
CA ASP A 176 -3.79 25.40 12.51
C ASP A 176 -4.43 24.69 13.71
N GLN A 177 -5.32 23.72 13.44
CA GLN A 177 -6.02 22.93 14.46
C GLN A 177 -5.27 21.63 14.84
N ARG A 178 -4.03 21.44 14.35
CA ARG A 178 -3.19 20.26 14.59
C ARG A 178 -3.83 18.93 14.17
N ILE A 179 -4.71 18.96 13.18
CA ILE A 179 -5.33 17.79 12.57
C ILE A 179 -4.36 17.21 11.54
N ALA A 180 -4.04 15.93 11.68
CA ALA A 180 -3.26 15.22 10.68
C ALA A 180 -4.12 14.86 9.46
N LEU A 181 -3.65 15.13 8.25
CA LEU A 181 -4.30 14.71 7.02
C LEU A 181 -3.48 13.60 6.38
N TYR A 182 -4.09 12.42 6.25
CA TYR A 182 -3.51 11.26 5.58
C TYR A 182 -4.21 11.07 4.23
N VAL A 183 -3.45 10.96 3.15
CA VAL A 183 -4.00 10.71 1.81
C VAL A 183 -3.47 9.37 1.30
N LEU A 184 -4.37 8.40 1.13
CA LEU A 184 -4.07 7.05 0.67
C LEU A 184 -4.58 6.83 -0.75
N ASP A 185 -3.73 6.28 -1.61
CA ASP A 185 -4.13 5.83 -2.95
C ASP A 185 -5.03 4.58 -2.92
N ARG A 186 -5.38 4.05 -4.10
CA ARG A 186 -6.21 2.83 -4.23
C ARG A 186 -5.49 1.56 -3.77
N ASP A 187 -4.17 1.56 -3.82
CA ASP A 187 -3.31 0.42 -3.50
C ASP A 187 -2.79 0.46 -2.05
N ALA A 188 -3.32 1.38 -1.24
CA ALA A 188 -2.93 1.65 0.13
C ALA A 188 -1.49 2.17 0.29
N HIS A 189 -1.03 3.04 -0.61
CA HIS A 189 0.18 3.83 -0.40
C HIS A 189 -0.18 5.22 0.14
N LEU A 190 0.57 5.66 1.15
CA LEU A 190 0.51 7.02 1.66
C LEU A 190 1.14 7.96 0.62
N THR A 191 0.29 8.77 -0.02
CA THR A 191 0.70 9.68 -1.10
C THR A 191 1.03 11.07 -0.57
N ALA A 192 0.26 11.53 0.42
CA ALA A 192 0.51 12.79 1.09
C ALA A 192 0.20 12.67 2.58
N LEU A 193 1.07 13.27 3.37
CA LEU A 193 0.93 13.44 4.80
C LEU A 193 1.08 14.93 5.08
N THR A 194 0.09 15.54 5.73
CA THR A 194 0.24 16.91 6.25
C THR A 194 0.01 16.91 7.75
N HIS A 195 0.88 17.61 8.45
CA HIS A 195 0.85 17.79 9.89
C HIS A 195 1.36 19.21 10.21
N ALA A 196 1.16 19.66 11.45
CA ALA A 196 1.63 20.97 11.90
C ALA A 196 3.17 21.10 11.74
N PRO A 197 3.72 22.31 11.55
CA PRO A 197 5.14 22.53 11.28
C PRO A 197 6.06 21.74 12.23
N THR A 198 7.05 21.04 11.66
CA THR A 198 8.00 20.21 12.39
C THR A 198 8.98 21.06 13.21
N PRO A 199 9.29 20.68 14.47
CA PRO A 199 10.42 21.27 15.17
C PRO A 199 11.73 20.78 14.55
N HIS A 200 12.62 21.72 14.22
CA HIS A 200 13.93 21.40 13.66
C HIS A 200 14.93 21.07 14.79
N VAL A 201 15.06 19.78 15.13
CA VAL A 201 15.98 19.31 16.19
C VAL A 201 17.29 18.81 15.58
N VAL A 202 18.26 19.71 15.40
CA VAL A 202 19.55 19.40 14.75
C VAL A 202 20.38 18.39 15.54
N SER A 203 20.34 18.45 16.88
CA SER A 203 21.13 17.57 17.76
C SER A 203 20.77 16.09 17.57
N LEU A 204 19.48 15.76 17.49
CA LEU A 204 19.02 14.40 17.27
C LEU A 204 19.42 13.89 15.88
N ARG A 205 19.28 14.71 14.84
CA ARG A 205 19.67 14.34 13.47
C ARG A 205 21.17 14.07 13.37
N ARG A 206 22.01 14.97 13.89
CA ARG A 206 23.47 14.75 13.94
C ARG A 206 23.83 13.45 14.63
N LEU A 207 23.11 13.13 15.71
CA LEU A 207 23.31 11.90 16.43
C LEU A 207 22.89 10.69 15.57
N GLN A 208 21.73 10.73 14.88
CA GLN A 208 21.31 9.66 13.97
C GLN A 208 22.39 9.29 12.95
N TYR A 209 23.02 10.29 12.30
CA TYR A 209 24.08 10.03 11.33
C TYR A 209 25.41 9.55 11.96
N SER A 210 25.59 9.73 13.27
CA SER A 210 26.84 9.41 13.96
C SER A 210 26.89 7.98 14.53
N VAL A 211 25.72 7.39 14.79
CA VAL A 211 25.59 6.07 15.42
C VAL A 211 25.70 4.97 14.36
N GLU A 212 26.28 3.84 14.74
CA GLU A 212 26.44 2.70 13.86
C GLU A 212 25.09 2.04 13.52
N THR A 213 24.82 1.92 12.23
CA THR A 213 23.59 1.38 11.64
C THR A 213 23.31 -0.06 12.07
N LEU A 214 24.36 -0.91 12.14
CA LEU A 214 24.20 -2.33 12.45
C LEU A 214 23.69 -2.54 13.89
N THR A 215 24.25 -1.82 14.86
CA THR A 215 23.84 -1.92 16.27
C THR A 215 22.37 -1.50 16.46
N LEU A 216 21.95 -0.42 15.80
CA LEU A 216 20.56 0.05 15.83
C LEU A 216 19.60 -0.99 15.25
N ALA A 217 19.96 -1.57 14.12
CA ALA A 217 19.14 -2.55 13.43
C ALA A 217 19.03 -3.87 14.21
N LYS A 218 20.07 -4.31 14.94
CA LYS A 218 19.98 -5.43 15.88
C LYS A 218 18.93 -5.16 16.96
N GLU A 219 18.98 -3.99 17.60
CA GLU A 219 18.02 -3.61 18.65
C GLU A 219 16.58 -3.51 18.13
N ILE A 220 16.37 -2.96 16.93
CA ILE A 220 15.04 -2.91 16.30
C ILE A 220 14.49 -4.32 16.08
N LEU A 221 15.31 -5.26 15.62
CA LEU A 221 14.89 -6.65 15.43
C LEU A 221 14.60 -7.37 16.76
N TYR A 222 15.40 -7.15 17.81
CA TYR A 222 15.09 -7.68 19.14
C TYR A 222 13.72 -7.20 19.62
N ARG A 223 13.43 -5.91 19.48
CA ARG A 223 12.13 -5.33 19.84
C ARG A 223 10.98 -5.91 19.01
N LYS A 224 11.18 -6.15 17.71
CA LYS A 224 10.23 -6.86 16.85
C LYS A 224 9.95 -8.27 17.39
N PHE A 225 11.00 -9.00 17.75
CA PHE A 225 10.87 -10.37 18.26
C PHE A 225 10.13 -10.42 19.59
N ASP A 226 10.47 -9.54 20.52
CA ASP A 226 9.75 -9.38 21.78
C ASP A 226 8.27 -9.05 21.56
N ALA A 227 7.96 -8.16 20.61
CA ALA A 227 6.59 -7.81 20.27
C ALA A 227 5.81 -9.00 19.69
N CYS A 228 6.45 -9.80 18.82
CA CYS A 228 5.88 -11.04 18.29
C CYS A 228 5.57 -12.04 19.41
N ILE A 229 6.52 -12.27 20.34
CA ILE A 229 6.35 -13.18 21.48
C ILE A 229 5.21 -12.71 22.40
N LYS A 230 5.15 -11.41 22.70
CA LYS A 230 4.05 -10.83 23.50
C LYS A 230 2.68 -11.03 22.85
N CYS A 231 2.60 -10.93 21.52
CA CYS A 231 1.35 -11.13 20.80
C CYS A 231 0.97 -12.61 20.69
N MET A 232 1.97 -13.48 20.48
CA MET A 232 1.83 -14.91 20.24
C MET A 232 2.91 -15.70 21.01
N PRO A 233 2.65 -16.13 22.27
CA PRO A 233 3.65 -16.76 23.12
C PRO A 233 4.24 -18.07 22.59
N ILE A 234 3.53 -18.76 21.68
CA ILE A 234 3.99 -19.99 21.00
C ILE A 234 5.31 -19.76 20.25
N LEU A 235 5.58 -18.52 19.84
CA LEU A 235 6.79 -18.15 19.09
C LEU A 235 8.06 -18.04 19.97
N ALA A 236 7.93 -18.07 21.29
CA ALA A 236 9.04 -17.79 22.22
C ALA A 236 10.30 -18.59 21.89
N GLN A 237 10.19 -19.91 21.71
CA GLN A 237 11.35 -20.76 21.46
C GLN A 237 12.07 -20.41 20.15
N SER A 238 11.33 -20.32 19.04
CA SER A 238 11.91 -20.04 17.72
C SER A 238 12.49 -18.62 17.61
N PHE A 239 11.86 -17.66 18.29
CA PHE A 239 12.29 -16.26 18.27
C PHE A 239 13.49 -16.03 19.18
N THR A 240 13.62 -16.73 20.30
CA THR A 240 14.84 -16.72 21.11
C THR A 240 16.03 -17.27 20.31
N GLN A 241 15.86 -18.37 19.56
CA GLN A 241 16.91 -18.90 18.68
C GLN A 241 17.32 -17.91 17.57
N SER A 242 16.33 -17.19 17.02
CA SER A 242 16.59 -16.15 16.03
C SER A 242 17.30 -14.94 16.66
N ALA A 243 16.95 -14.59 17.89
CA ALA A 243 17.57 -13.54 18.68
C ALA A 243 19.05 -13.85 18.99
N ASP A 244 19.38 -15.10 19.32
CA ASP A 244 20.76 -15.55 19.51
C ASP A 244 21.57 -15.42 18.21
N SER A 245 20.95 -15.74 17.08
CA SER A 245 21.58 -15.60 15.76
C SER A 245 21.90 -14.15 15.39
N ILE A 246 21.13 -13.17 15.88
CA ILE A 246 21.38 -11.73 15.65
C ILE A 246 22.68 -11.26 16.32
N LEU A 247 23.07 -11.86 17.47
CA LEU A 247 24.30 -11.48 18.17
C LEU A 247 25.52 -11.63 17.26
N TYR A 248 25.58 -12.76 16.54
CA TYR A 248 26.69 -13.13 15.67
C TYR A 248 26.61 -12.52 14.26
N ALA A 249 25.52 -11.86 13.89
CA ALA A 249 25.37 -11.23 12.58
C ALA A 249 26.30 -10.01 12.47
N ASN A 250 27.13 -9.97 11.41
CA ASN A 250 28.09 -8.89 11.17
C ASN A 250 27.70 -8.00 9.99
N THR A 251 26.69 -8.40 9.21
CA THR A 251 26.23 -7.64 8.04
C THR A 251 24.72 -7.40 8.07
N LEU A 252 24.27 -6.33 7.41
CA LEU A 252 22.85 -6.03 7.27
C LEU A 252 22.10 -7.12 6.48
N GLU A 253 22.76 -7.76 5.51
CA GLU A 253 22.18 -8.84 4.70
C GLU A 253 21.92 -10.11 5.54
N GLU A 254 22.85 -10.47 6.44
CA GLU A 254 22.64 -11.57 7.39
C GLU A 254 21.42 -11.31 8.28
N MET A 255 21.29 -10.08 8.81
CA MET A 255 20.13 -9.74 9.63
C MET A 255 18.81 -9.80 8.85
N ARG A 256 18.79 -9.36 7.58
CA ARG A 256 17.61 -9.48 6.71
C ARG A 256 17.24 -10.94 6.46
N LEU A 257 18.22 -11.82 6.32
CA LEU A 257 17.96 -13.25 6.16
C LEU A 257 17.35 -13.85 7.44
N ILE A 258 17.84 -13.46 8.62
CA ILE A 258 17.28 -13.87 9.91
C ILE A 258 15.84 -13.35 10.05
N GLU A 259 15.60 -12.08 9.73
CA GLU A 259 14.27 -11.46 9.72
C GLU A 259 13.31 -12.19 8.79
N ALA A 260 13.74 -12.52 7.57
CA ALA A 260 12.92 -13.22 6.59
C ALA A 260 12.54 -14.64 7.08
N ARG A 261 13.48 -15.38 7.67
CA ARG A 261 13.22 -16.70 8.26
C ARG A 261 12.25 -16.60 9.44
N ALA A 262 12.47 -15.64 10.34
CA ALA A 262 11.58 -15.39 11.46
C ALA A 262 10.17 -14.98 10.99
N ALA A 263 10.07 -14.20 9.91
CA ALA A 263 8.79 -13.81 9.31
C ALA A 263 8.03 -15.02 8.75
N ILE A 264 8.69 -15.97 8.10
CA ILE A 264 8.05 -17.21 7.62
C ILE A 264 7.43 -17.99 8.78
N ILE A 265 8.17 -18.14 9.88
CA ILE A 265 7.70 -18.81 11.10
C ILE A 265 6.54 -18.02 11.73
N TYR A 266 6.64 -16.70 11.79
CA TYR A 266 5.57 -15.85 12.29
C TYR A 266 4.27 -16.05 11.48
N TRP A 267 4.35 -15.92 10.16
CA TRP A 267 3.17 -16.01 9.29
C TRP A 267 2.54 -17.40 9.28
N SER A 268 3.34 -18.47 9.43
CA SER A 268 2.81 -19.83 9.50
C SER A 268 1.90 -20.07 10.70
N THR A 269 2.08 -19.32 11.81
CA THR A 269 1.18 -19.41 12.97
C THR A 269 -0.24 -18.95 12.67
N TRP A 270 -0.41 -18.09 11.66
CA TRP A 270 -1.72 -17.59 11.23
C TRP A 270 -2.44 -18.52 10.25
N ASN A 271 -1.82 -19.62 9.82
CA ASN A 271 -2.39 -20.49 8.77
C ASN A 271 -3.70 -21.18 9.16
N ASN A 272 -3.92 -21.39 10.47
CA ASN A 272 -5.14 -22.02 10.98
C ASN A 272 -6.32 -21.03 11.11
N CYS A 273 -6.14 -19.78 10.68
CA CYS A 273 -7.18 -18.77 10.72
C CYS A 273 -8.27 -19.08 9.69
N VAL A 274 -9.46 -19.46 10.15
CA VAL A 274 -10.64 -19.71 9.30
C VAL A 274 -11.41 -18.41 9.08
N ILE A 275 -11.69 -18.09 7.81
CA ILE A 275 -12.42 -16.90 7.39
C ILE A 275 -13.83 -17.29 6.96
N LYS A 276 -14.84 -16.67 7.57
CA LYS A 276 -16.26 -16.96 7.30
C LYS A 276 -16.75 -16.13 6.12
N TRP A 277 -17.36 -16.79 5.13
CA TRP A 277 -17.93 -16.15 3.95
C TRP A 277 -19.44 -16.37 3.88
N LYS A 278 -20.17 -15.40 3.30
CA LYS A 278 -21.61 -15.53 3.03
C LYS A 278 -21.84 -16.43 1.81
N GLU A 279 -21.05 -16.23 0.75
CA GLU A 279 -21.12 -17.00 -0.47
C GLU A 279 -20.36 -18.32 -0.34
N LYS A 280 -20.87 -19.39 -0.97
CA LYS A 280 -20.20 -20.70 -1.01
C LYS A 280 -19.09 -20.74 -2.08
N ASP A 281 -19.27 -19.99 -3.16
CA ASP A 281 -18.41 -19.97 -4.35
C ASP A 281 -17.25 -18.98 -4.24
N VAL A 282 -16.59 -18.97 -3.08
CA VAL A 282 -15.34 -18.21 -2.87
C VAL A 282 -14.14 -19.10 -3.15
N PRO A 283 -13.02 -18.56 -3.68
CA PRO A 283 -11.78 -19.31 -3.86
C PRO A 283 -11.38 -20.04 -2.58
N ILE A 284 -10.90 -21.28 -2.70
CA ILE A 284 -10.54 -22.10 -1.54
C ILE A 284 -9.43 -21.42 -0.72
N GLU A 285 -8.52 -20.73 -1.40
CA GLU A 285 -7.44 -19.94 -0.80
C GLU A 285 -7.95 -18.81 0.10
N TRP A 286 -9.18 -18.32 -0.10
CA TRP A 286 -9.74 -17.23 0.70
C TRP A 286 -10.42 -17.72 1.99
N ARG A 287 -10.63 -19.04 2.13
CA ARG A 287 -11.27 -19.64 3.30
C ARG A 287 -10.32 -19.73 4.50
N GLY A 288 -9.01 -19.70 4.25
CA GLY A 288 -7.97 -19.68 5.26
C GLY A 288 -6.88 -18.68 4.91
N PHE A 289 -6.06 -18.29 5.89
CA PHE A 289 -4.86 -17.51 5.61
C PHE A 289 -3.67 -18.45 5.34
N SER A 290 -2.73 -18.07 4.48
CA SER A 290 -1.57 -18.92 4.13
C SER A 290 -0.24 -18.18 4.24
N GLN A 291 -0.13 -17.01 3.63
CA GLN A 291 1.11 -16.23 3.67
C GLN A 291 0.88 -14.75 3.37
N ARG A 292 1.83 -13.94 3.81
CA ARG A 292 1.85 -12.49 3.57
C ARG A 292 2.36 -12.11 2.18
N ALA A 293 3.24 -12.92 1.60
CA ALA A 293 3.81 -12.67 0.28
C ALA A 293 2.74 -12.79 -0.81
N SER A 294 2.74 -11.85 -1.74
CA SER A 294 1.88 -11.89 -2.93
C SER A 294 2.45 -12.86 -3.97
N GLY A 295 1.58 -13.66 -4.58
CA GLY A 295 1.96 -14.50 -5.73
C GLY A 295 2.40 -13.69 -6.96
N ILE A 296 2.09 -12.40 -7.03
CA ILE A 296 2.46 -11.51 -8.15
C ILE A 296 3.83 -10.87 -7.92
N SER A 297 4.08 -10.37 -6.71
CA SER A 297 5.28 -9.56 -6.43
C SER A 297 6.35 -10.32 -5.63
N GLY A 298 6.02 -11.47 -5.06
CA GLY A 298 6.85 -12.17 -4.08
C GLY A 298 7.01 -11.41 -2.75
N LYS A 299 6.34 -10.27 -2.59
CA LYS A 299 6.49 -9.34 -1.46
C LYS A 299 5.11 -8.99 -0.88
N GLY A 300 5.08 -8.28 0.24
CA GLY A 300 3.84 -7.89 0.92
C GLY A 300 3.00 -6.79 0.25
N TYR A 301 3.19 -6.49 -1.05
CA TYR A 301 2.39 -5.51 -1.79
C TYR A 301 1.77 -6.14 -3.04
N LYS A 302 0.74 -5.49 -3.61
CA LYS A 302 -0.15 -6.08 -4.65
C LYS A 302 -0.79 -7.38 -4.16
N ALA A 303 -1.71 -7.25 -3.20
CA ALA A 303 -2.29 -8.39 -2.51
C ALA A 303 -3.01 -9.35 -3.47
N THR A 304 -2.75 -10.66 -3.31
CA THR A 304 -3.49 -11.75 -3.97
C THR A 304 -4.46 -12.45 -3.01
N HIS A 305 -4.56 -11.97 -1.76
CA HIS A 305 -5.45 -12.50 -0.75
C HIS A 305 -6.22 -11.34 -0.06
N PRO A 306 -7.53 -11.49 0.24
CA PRO A 306 -8.34 -10.42 0.85
C PRO A 306 -7.76 -9.87 2.16
N VAL A 307 -7.27 -10.74 3.04
CA VAL A 307 -6.64 -10.32 4.31
C VAL A 307 -5.35 -9.53 4.06
N ASN A 308 -4.57 -9.88 3.02
CA ASN A 308 -3.39 -9.12 2.65
C ASN A 308 -3.75 -7.72 2.13
N ALA A 309 -4.89 -7.57 1.46
CA ALA A 309 -5.38 -6.26 1.03
C ALA A 309 -5.78 -5.40 2.25
N ILE A 310 -6.44 -6.00 3.25
CA ILE A 310 -6.76 -5.34 4.53
C ILE A 310 -5.48 -4.92 5.27
N LEU A 311 -4.51 -5.83 5.41
CA LEU A 311 -3.24 -5.55 6.07
C LEU A 311 -2.44 -4.44 5.37
N ASN A 312 -2.50 -4.34 4.05
CA ASN A 312 -1.86 -3.23 3.33
C ASN A 312 -2.40 -1.87 3.79
N TYR A 313 -3.73 -1.71 3.89
CA TYR A 313 -4.34 -0.49 4.43
C TYR A 313 -3.99 -0.25 5.90
N ALA A 314 -3.98 -1.30 6.72
CA ALA A 314 -3.61 -1.20 8.13
C ALA A 314 -2.16 -0.74 8.33
N TYR A 315 -1.22 -1.27 7.54
CA TYR A 315 0.17 -0.84 7.60
C TYR A 315 0.41 0.53 6.97
N ALA A 316 -0.37 0.92 5.96
CA ALA A 316 -0.27 2.25 5.37
C ALA A 316 -0.59 3.35 6.38
N ILE A 317 -1.66 3.15 7.17
CA ILE A 317 -2.01 4.12 8.21
C ILE A 317 -1.01 4.08 9.37
N LEU A 318 -0.53 2.89 9.76
CA LEU A 318 0.54 2.76 10.77
C LEU A 318 1.81 3.52 10.32
N ALA A 319 2.21 3.38 9.05
CA ALA A 319 3.34 4.10 8.48
C ALA A 319 3.15 5.61 8.61
N GLY A 320 1.97 6.12 8.23
CA GLY A 320 1.65 7.54 8.40
C GLY A 320 1.69 8.00 9.85
N GLN A 321 1.19 7.21 10.79
CA GLN A 321 1.23 7.56 12.22
C GLN A 321 2.68 7.63 12.75
N VAL A 322 3.52 6.67 12.37
CA VAL A 322 4.94 6.62 12.75
C VAL A 322 5.70 7.78 12.10
N GLU A 323 5.50 8.03 10.81
CA GLU A 323 6.13 9.14 10.07
C GLU A 323 5.79 10.49 10.69
N ARG A 324 4.50 10.73 10.97
CA ARG A 324 4.05 11.94 11.66
C ARG A 324 4.73 12.11 13.01
N ALA A 325 4.81 11.03 13.80
CA ALA A 325 5.37 11.10 15.13
C ALA A 325 6.90 11.33 15.10
N LEU A 326 7.62 10.71 14.15
CA LEU A 326 9.04 10.97 13.90
C LEU A 326 9.30 12.42 13.52
N GLN A 327 8.49 12.97 12.62
CA GLN A 327 8.53 14.36 12.19
C GLN A 327 8.29 15.32 13.37
N ILE A 328 7.29 15.04 14.22
CA ILE A 328 7.02 15.84 15.43
C ILE A 328 8.19 15.80 16.43
N VAL A 329 8.90 14.68 16.54
CA VAL A 329 10.09 14.57 17.42
C VAL A 329 11.31 15.27 16.79
N GLY A 330 11.33 15.46 15.48
CA GLY A 330 12.39 16.15 14.74
C GLY A 330 13.48 15.23 14.18
N LEU A 331 13.25 13.92 14.14
CA LEU A 331 14.13 12.94 13.51
C LEU A 331 14.07 13.05 11.98
N ASP A 332 15.12 12.60 11.31
CA ASP A 332 15.09 12.40 9.85
C ASP A 332 14.46 11.03 9.54
N VAL A 333 13.37 11.03 8.78
CA VAL A 333 12.60 9.83 8.40
C VAL A 333 13.30 9.00 7.32
N ALA A 334 14.23 9.60 6.57
CA ALA A 334 14.96 8.92 5.51
C ALA A 334 16.06 8.00 6.05
N VAL A 335 16.58 8.28 7.26
CA VAL A 335 17.75 7.60 7.83
C VAL A 335 17.34 6.29 8.50
N GLY A 336 17.35 5.21 7.70
CA GLY A 336 17.06 3.86 8.17
C GLY A 336 18.26 3.19 8.83
N SER A 337 18.00 2.11 9.54
CA SER A 337 18.99 1.20 10.09
C SER A 337 18.89 -0.19 9.45
N LEU A 338 17.73 -0.83 9.53
CA LEU A 338 17.49 -2.18 8.99
C LEU A 338 17.16 -2.13 7.49
N HIS A 339 16.23 -1.24 7.13
CA HIS A 339 15.92 -0.95 5.73
C HIS A 339 16.98 -0.02 5.16
N ALA A 340 17.64 -0.45 4.08
CA ALA A 340 18.72 0.32 3.46
C ALA A 340 18.25 1.74 3.12
N ASP A 341 19.17 2.68 3.23
CA ASP A 341 18.97 4.03 2.75
C ASP A 341 18.68 3.96 1.24
N GLN A 342 17.46 4.35 0.88
CA GLN A 342 17.02 4.48 -0.49
C GLN A 342 16.47 5.90 -0.63
N ASP A 343 17.03 6.65 -1.58
CA ASP A 343 16.59 8.01 -1.82
C ASP A 343 15.08 8.06 -2.10
N GLY A 344 14.39 8.99 -1.44
CA GLY A 344 12.95 9.15 -1.55
C GLY A 344 12.10 8.17 -0.72
N ARG A 345 12.71 7.31 0.10
CA ARG A 345 12.01 6.40 1.02
C ARG A 345 12.17 6.85 2.47
N ALA A 346 11.07 6.86 3.21
CA ALA A 346 11.10 7.04 4.65
C ALA A 346 11.56 5.75 5.37
N SER A 347 12.83 5.36 5.20
CA SER A 347 13.34 4.07 5.69
C SER A 347 13.21 3.90 7.21
N LEU A 348 13.39 4.96 8.00
CA LEU A 348 13.21 4.90 9.46
C LEU A 348 11.77 4.57 9.87
N VAL A 349 10.79 5.00 9.08
CA VAL A 349 9.38 4.69 9.33
C VAL A 349 9.19 3.19 9.30
N TYR A 350 9.71 2.51 8.26
CA TYR A 350 9.57 1.07 8.14
C TYR A 350 10.30 0.31 9.24
N ASP A 351 11.44 0.82 9.72
CA ASP A 351 12.15 0.26 10.87
C ASP A 351 11.34 0.33 12.16
N LEU A 352 10.82 1.52 12.51
CA LEU A 352 10.07 1.70 13.75
C LEU A 352 8.64 1.15 13.70
N MET A 353 8.16 0.81 12.51
CA MET A 353 6.94 0.01 12.38
C MET A 353 7.14 -1.44 12.81
N GLU A 354 8.35 -2.01 12.70
CA GLU A 354 8.58 -3.44 12.93
C GLU A 354 8.10 -3.92 14.30
N PRO A 355 8.37 -3.24 15.43
CA PRO A 355 7.84 -3.63 16.75
C PRO A 355 6.34 -3.41 16.92
N LEU A 356 5.72 -2.59 16.06
CA LEU A 356 4.29 -2.26 16.14
C LEU A 356 3.42 -3.17 15.24
N ARG A 357 3.99 -3.79 14.20
CA ARG A 357 3.27 -4.66 13.27
C ARG A 357 2.50 -5.80 13.97
N PRO A 358 3.07 -6.56 14.92
CA PRO A 358 2.36 -7.68 15.54
C PRO A 358 1.09 -7.26 16.30
N VAL A 359 1.06 -6.02 16.80
CA VAL A 359 -0.11 -5.44 17.46
C VAL A 359 -1.23 -5.22 16.44
N ILE A 360 -0.91 -4.63 15.28
CA ILE A 360 -1.86 -4.47 14.17
C ILE A 360 -2.35 -5.83 13.68
N ASP A 361 -1.44 -6.78 13.49
CA ASP A 361 -1.78 -8.11 12.99
C ASP A 361 -2.81 -8.78 13.90
N LYS A 362 -2.56 -8.78 15.21
CA LYS A 362 -3.49 -9.32 16.20
C LYS A 362 -4.86 -8.65 16.16
N ILE A 363 -4.92 -7.33 16.04
CA ILE A 363 -6.19 -6.58 15.91
C ILE A 363 -6.94 -6.98 14.64
N ILE A 364 -6.24 -7.03 13.51
CA ILE A 364 -6.84 -7.33 12.21
C ILE A 364 -7.31 -8.78 12.14
N PHE A 365 -6.51 -9.76 12.57
CA PHE A 365 -6.92 -11.17 12.56
C PHE A 365 -8.09 -11.45 13.52
N ALA A 366 -8.09 -10.85 14.71
CA ALA A 366 -9.21 -10.95 15.63
C ALA A 366 -10.50 -10.39 15.01
N TRP A 367 -10.41 -9.26 14.29
CA TRP A 367 -11.55 -8.70 13.59
C TRP A 367 -11.96 -9.55 12.38
N VAL A 368 -11.03 -9.96 11.52
CA VAL A 368 -11.29 -10.76 10.32
C VAL A 368 -12.01 -12.07 10.63
N THR A 369 -11.60 -12.77 11.70
CA THR A 369 -12.23 -14.03 12.13
C THR A 369 -13.62 -13.84 12.75
N SER A 370 -13.89 -12.65 13.29
CA SER A 370 -15.19 -12.32 13.90
C SER A 370 -16.29 -12.02 12.87
N GLN A 371 -15.92 -11.61 11.66
CA GLN A 371 -16.85 -11.12 10.64
C GLN A 371 -17.30 -12.22 9.68
N GLN A 372 -18.47 -12.01 9.06
CA GLN A 372 -18.90 -12.74 7.88
C GLN A 372 -18.66 -11.88 6.63
N TRP A 373 -17.71 -12.30 5.81
CA TRP A 373 -17.27 -11.59 4.63
C TRP A 373 -18.15 -11.88 3.41
N ARG A 374 -18.23 -10.90 2.50
CA ARG A 374 -18.87 -11.04 1.20
C ARG A 374 -17.82 -10.92 0.11
N ARG A 375 -17.99 -11.65 -0.99
CA ARG A 375 -17.10 -11.47 -2.16
C ARG A 375 -17.06 -10.01 -2.63
N ALA A 376 -18.21 -9.34 -2.61
CA ALA A 376 -18.37 -7.95 -3.04
C ALA A 376 -17.65 -6.92 -2.15
N ASP A 377 -17.10 -7.33 -1.01
CA ASP A 377 -16.23 -6.49 -0.17
C ASP A 377 -14.86 -6.22 -0.82
N PHE A 378 -14.52 -7.00 -1.84
CA PHE A 378 -13.23 -6.94 -2.52
C PHE A 378 -13.41 -6.77 -4.02
N VAL A 379 -12.50 -6.00 -4.62
CA VAL A 379 -12.43 -5.78 -6.07
C VAL A 379 -11.12 -6.36 -6.57
N ILE A 380 -11.19 -7.21 -7.59
CA ILE A 380 -10.00 -7.76 -8.24
C ILE A 380 -9.76 -6.98 -9.52
N ASP A 381 -8.54 -6.48 -9.72
CA ASP A 381 -8.17 -5.80 -10.95
C ASP A 381 -7.76 -6.78 -12.07
N ARG A 382 -7.44 -6.23 -13.24
CA ARG A 382 -7.01 -7.02 -14.42
C ARG A 382 -5.60 -7.62 -14.28
N GLN A 383 -4.95 -7.47 -13.13
CA GLN A 383 -3.66 -8.06 -12.83
C GLN A 383 -3.78 -9.09 -11.70
N GLY A 384 -5.00 -9.36 -11.23
CA GLY A 384 -5.25 -10.24 -10.08
C GLY A 384 -4.99 -9.59 -8.73
N VAL A 385 -4.77 -8.27 -8.68
CA VAL A 385 -4.58 -7.55 -7.42
C VAL A 385 -5.93 -7.32 -6.76
N ILE A 386 -6.04 -7.77 -5.51
CA ILE A 386 -7.21 -7.60 -4.68
C ILE A 386 -7.12 -6.25 -3.97
N ARG A 387 -8.19 -5.46 -4.11
CA ARG A 387 -8.41 -4.18 -3.45
C ARG A 387 -9.63 -4.24 -2.54
N VAL A 388 -9.59 -3.42 -1.50
CA VAL A 388 -10.66 -3.33 -0.51
C VAL A 388 -11.75 -2.36 -1.00
N HIS A 389 -13.03 -2.67 -0.76
CA HIS A 389 -14.11 -1.73 -1.01
C HIS A 389 -13.87 -0.40 -0.26
N PRO A 390 -14.12 0.79 -0.85
CA PRO A 390 -13.81 2.08 -0.19
C PRO A 390 -14.45 2.24 1.20
N GLN A 391 -15.72 1.86 1.35
CA GLN A 391 -16.41 1.89 2.64
C GLN A 391 -15.82 0.91 3.67
N LEU A 392 -15.34 -0.26 3.23
CA LEU A 392 -14.62 -1.19 4.09
C LEU A 392 -13.25 -0.61 4.50
N ALA A 393 -12.53 0.02 3.57
CA ALA A 393 -11.24 0.64 3.85
C ALA A 393 -11.34 1.69 4.98
N ARG A 394 -12.45 2.44 5.09
CA ARG A 394 -12.70 3.36 6.22
C ARG A 394 -12.68 2.65 7.57
N ILE A 395 -13.31 1.49 7.64
CA ILE A 395 -13.35 0.69 8.87
C ILE A 395 -11.97 0.12 9.16
N VAL A 396 -11.28 -0.39 8.14
CA VAL A 396 -9.91 -0.92 8.27
C VAL A 396 -8.99 0.14 8.85
N VAL A 397 -8.96 1.35 8.28
CA VAL A 397 -8.06 2.41 8.79
C VAL A 397 -8.45 2.83 10.21
N THR A 398 -9.75 2.90 10.52
CA THR A 398 -10.23 3.26 11.87
C THR A 398 -9.84 2.19 12.90
N LYS A 399 -9.90 0.91 12.53
CA LYS A 399 -9.50 -0.23 13.37
C LYS A 399 -7.97 -0.31 13.54
N ALA A 400 -7.22 0.09 12.53
CA ALA A 400 -5.76 0.01 12.52
C ALA A 400 -5.05 1.18 13.20
N ILE A 401 -5.77 2.25 13.57
CA ILE A 401 -5.17 3.39 14.26
C ILE A 401 -4.79 3.00 15.69
N LEU A 402 -3.49 3.05 15.96
CA LEU A 402 -2.98 2.84 17.30
C LEU A 402 -3.12 4.11 18.16
N PRO A 403 -3.24 3.97 19.50
CA PRO A 403 -3.14 5.12 20.40
C PRO A 403 -1.78 5.81 20.27
N ASP A 404 -1.77 7.13 20.23
CA ASP A 404 -0.55 7.95 20.09
C ASP A 404 0.49 7.65 21.18
N LYS A 405 0.05 7.20 22.37
CA LYS A 405 0.93 6.78 23.47
C LYS A 405 1.84 5.62 23.07
N VAL A 406 1.30 4.60 22.39
CA VAL A 406 2.05 3.39 22.00
C VAL A 406 3.15 3.74 21.00
N ILE A 407 2.82 4.56 20.00
CA ILE A 407 3.79 5.02 18.99
C ILE A 407 4.87 5.90 19.64
N ARG A 408 4.47 6.77 20.56
CA ARG A 408 5.41 7.65 21.28
C ARG A 408 6.37 6.86 22.16
N GLU A 409 5.90 5.81 22.83
CA GLU A 409 6.76 4.93 23.64
C GLU A 409 7.84 4.26 22.79
N GLU A 410 7.48 3.79 21.58
CA GLU A 410 8.44 3.19 20.65
C GLU A 410 9.48 4.21 20.18
N ILE A 411 9.05 5.40 19.76
CA ILE A 411 9.97 6.45 19.31
C ILE A 411 10.87 6.93 20.46
N ASN A 412 10.32 7.04 21.68
CA ASN A 412 11.13 7.40 22.85
C ASN A 412 12.18 6.34 23.18
N ALA A 413 11.85 5.05 23.02
CA ALA A 413 12.82 3.98 23.20
C ALA A 413 13.96 4.09 22.17
N TYR A 414 13.64 4.36 20.91
CA TYR A 414 14.64 4.60 19.85
C TYR A 414 15.50 5.84 20.14
N VAL A 415 14.90 6.96 20.55
CA VAL A 415 15.65 8.16 20.94
C VAL A 415 16.56 7.91 22.16
N GLY A 416 16.09 7.11 23.12
CA GLY A 416 16.89 6.70 24.28
C GLY A 416 18.10 5.86 23.87
N LEU A 417 17.90 4.91 22.96
CA LEU A 417 18.95 4.08 22.37
C LEU A 417 20.00 4.93 21.65
N LEU A 418 19.54 5.84 20.78
CA LEU A 418 20.37 6.82 20.09
C LEU A 418 21.27 7.57 21.10
N LYS A 419 20.69 8.21 22.11
CA LYS A 419 21.45 8.96 23.12
C LYS A 419 22.48 8.09 23.85
N ARG A 420 22.13 6.85 24.20
CA ARG A 420 23.03 5.91 24.87
C ARG A 420 24.24 5.58 24.01
N LEU A 421 24.02 5.22 22.75
CA LEU A 421 25.09 4.86 21.81
C LEU A 421 25.95 6.08 21.43
N GLY A 422 25.33 7.24 21.23
CA GLY A 422 26.05 8.49 20.96
C GLY A 422 26.97 8.91 22.10
N ASN A 423 26.51 8.81 23.36
CA ASN A 423 27.32 9.15 24.54
C ASN A 423 28.49 8.18 24.75
N ASN A 424 28.29 6.88 24.52
CA ASN A 424 29.37 5.89 24.62
C ASN A 424 30.50 6.18 23.62
N LYS A 425 30.17 6.64 22.41
CA LYS A 425 31.17 7.03 21.40
C LYS A 425 32.01 8.24 21.84
N LEU A 426 31.39 9.21 22.52
CA LEU A 426 32.06 10.39 23.09
C LEU A 426 32.93 10.04 24.30
N ALA A 427 32.59 8.98 25.04
CA ALA A 427 33.39 8.52 26.18
C ALA A 427 34.64 7.72 25.75
N VAL A 428 34.58 7.02 24.61
CA VAL A 428 35.73 6.25 24.07
C VAL A 428 36.74 7.15 23.32
N THR A 429 36.33 8.37 22.95
CA THR A 429 37.19 9.35 22.26
C THR A 429 37.83 10.39 23.18
N ARG A 430 37.57 10.31 24.49
CA ARG A 430 38.26 11.05 25.55
C ARG A 430 39.17 10.09 26.30
#